data_AF-H9VJM8-F1
#
_entry.id   AF-H9VJM8-F1
#
_cell.length_a   1.000
_cell.length_b   1.000
_cell.length_c   1.000
_cell.angle_alpha   90.00
_cell.angle_beta   90.00
_cell.angle_gamma   90.00
#
_symmetry.space_group_name_H-M   'P 1'
#
loop_
_entity.id
_entity.type
_entity.pdbx_description
1 polymer ?
#
loop_
_entity_poly.entity_id
_entity_poly.type
_entity_poly.pdbx_seq_one_letter_code
_entity_poly.pdbx_strand_id
1 'polypeptide(L)' 'PIPVASYKFNCVDPVNGQEVYDDNGQFVSSVCWRGQSQTLVAANCKGNIEILEMV' A
#
# COMPACT_ATOMS: atom_id res chain seq x y z
N PRO A 1 0.27 21.81 5.24
CA PRO A 1 -0.51 20.67 5.76
C PRO A 1 0.41 19.50 6.13
N ILE A 2 0.26 18.93 7.32
CA ILE A 2 1.02 17.74 7.75
C ILE A 2 0.14 16.51 7.48
N PRO A 3 0.65 15.45 6.84
CA PRO A 3 -0.14 14.22 6.65
C PRO A 3 -0.59 13.64 7.99
N VAL A 4 -1.85 13.20 8.06
CA VAL A 4 -2.41 12.54 9.27
C VAL A 4 -1.88 11.10 9.40
N ALA A 5 -1.54 10.46 8.28
CA ALA A 5 -0.95 9.13 8.22
C ALA A 5 -0.08 8.99 6.96
N SER A 6 0.87 8.05 6.99
CA SER A 6 1.68 7.66 5.83
C SER A 6 1.83 6.15 5.79
N TYR A 7 1.76 5.58 4.59
CA TYR A 7 1.95 4.16 4.36
C TYR A 7 2.94 3.94 3.21
N LYS A 8 3.91 3.03 3.40
CA LYS A 8 4.83 2.60 2.35
C LYS A 8 4.46 1.17 1.95
N PHE A 9 4.23 0.95 0.66
CA PHE A 9 4.08 -0.38 0.11
C PHE A 9 5.38 -1.16 0.27
N ASN A 10 5.29 -2.37 0.79
CA ASN A 10 6.42 -3.29 0.84
C ASN A 10 6.17 -4.40 -0.20
N CYS A 11 7.09 -4.56 -1.14
CA CYS A 11 7.08 -5.71 -2.02
C CYS A 11 7.84 -6.82 -1.31
N VAL A 12 7.19 -7.95 -1.04
CA VAL A 12 7.83 -9.11 -0.42
C VAL A 12 7.89 -10.23 -1.45
N ASP A 13 9.06 -10.83 -1.63
CA ASP A 13 9.23 -12.00 -2.49
C ASP A 13 8.41 -13.16 -1.90
N PRO A 14 7.42 -13.69 -2.62
CA PRO A 14 6.54 -14.74 -2.11
C PRO A 14 7.26 -16.07 -1.85
N VAL A 15 8.48 -16.27 -2.37
CA VAL A 15 9.25 -17.51 -2.22
C VAL A 15 10.05 -17.52 -0.92
N ASN A 16 10.74 -16.42 -0.59
CA ASN A 16 11.66 -16.34 0.55
C ASN A 16 11.23 -15.34 1.64
N GLY A 17 10.18 -14.55 1.41
CA GLY A 17 9.68 -13.58 2.37
C GLY A 17 10.57 -12.35 2.55
N GLN A 18 11.57 -12.14 1.69
CA GLN A 18 12.44 -10.96 1.76
C GLN A 18 11.81 -9.77 1.06
N GLU A 19 12.05 -8.58 1.62
CA GLU A 19 11.66 -7.34 0.97
C GLU A 19 12.44 -7.16 -0.34
N VAL A 20 11.69 -7.05 -1.43
CA VAL A 20 12.23 -6.67 -2.74
C VAL A 20 12.31 -5.15 -2.77
N TYR A 21 13.53 -4.63 -2.60
CA TYR A 21 13.81 -3.20 -2.75
C TYR A 21 13.76 -2.82 -4.22
N ASP A 22 12.58 -2.42 -4.70
CA ASP A 22 12.40 -1.79 -6.03
C ASP A 22 11.70 -0.43 -5.87
N ASP A 23 12.36 0.47 -5.15
CA ASP A 23 11.87 1.85 -4.90
C ASP A 23 11.91 2.73 -6.17
N ASN A 24 12.50 2.27 -7.27
CA ASN A 24 12.73 3.12 -8.45
C ASN A 24 11.47 3.19 -9.34
N GLY A 25 10.60 4.15 -9.03
CA GLY A 25 9.43 4.51 -9.86
C GLY A 25 8.12 3.85 -9.44
N GLN A 26 8.05 3.24 -8.26
CA GLN A 26 6.80 2.77 -7.70
C GLN A 26 5.90 3.94 -7.32
N PHE A 27 4.62 3.88 -7.69
CA PHE A 27 3.62 4.87 -7.29
C PHE A 27 2.29 4.21 -6.99
N VAL A 28 1.50 4.86 -6.13
CA VAL A 28 0.12 4.48 -5.83
C VAL A 28 -0.74 4.76 -7.06
N SER A 29 -1.36 3.72 -7.60
CA SER A 29 -2.21 3.81 -8.79
C SER A 29 -3.68 4.03 -8.42
N SER A 30 -4.14 3.55 -7.26
CA SER A 30 -5.53 3.70 -6.82
C SER A 30 -5.69 3.55 -5.30
N VAL A 31 -6.68 4.25 -4.73
CA VAL A 31 -7.12 4.11 -3.35
C VAL A 31 -8.66 4.08 -3.30
N CYS A 32 -9.23 3.23 -2.45
CA CYS A 32 -10.67 3.12 -2.27
C CYS A 32 -11.03 2.92 -0.80
N TRP A 33 -11.84 3.82 -0.26
CA TRP A 33 -12.38 3.69 1.09
C TRP A 33 -13.59 2.78 1.10
N ARG A 34 -13.65 1.88 2.08
CA ARG A 34 -14.88 1.17 2.39
C ARG A 34 -15.80 2.13 3.15
N GLY A 35 -17.01 2.35 2.63
CA GLY A 35 -18.00 3.19 3.29
C GLY A 35 -18.30 2.70 4.71
N GLN A 36 -18.45 3.65 5.64
CA GLN A 36 -18.77 3.40 7.05
C GLN A 36 -17.77 2.50 7.81
N SER A 37 -16.52 2.37 7.34
CA SER A 37 -15.44 1.72 8.11
C SER A 37 -14.13 2.50 8.04
N GLN A 38 -13.19 2.15 8.91
CA GLN A 38 -11.83 2.69 8.90
C GLN A 38 -10.90 1.96 7.92
N THR A 39 -11.48 1.15 7.04
CA THR A 39 -10.73 0.28 6.12
C THR A 39 -10.65 0.92 4.75
N LEU A 40 -9.48 0.82 4.12
CA LEU A 40 -9.29 1.20 2.72
C LEU A 40 -8.49 0.13 1.98
N VAL A 41 -8.64 0.10 0.67
CA VAL A 41 -7.81 -0.69 -0.23
C VAL A 41 -6.90 0.28 -0.98
N ALA A 42 -5.61 -0.04 -1.05
CA ALA A 42 -4.64 0.69 -1.85
C ALA A 42 -4.00 -0.25 -2.87
N ALA A 43 -3.73 0.26 -4.07
CA ALA A 43 -3.01 -0.45 -5.11
C ALA A 43 -1.89 0.40 -5.70
N ASN A 44 -0.81 -0.23 -6.14
CA ASN A 44 0.34 0.42 -6.79
C ASN A 44 0.52 -0.05 -8.25
N CYS A 45 1.46 0.59 -8.96
CA CYS A 45 1.77 0.27 -10.36
C CYS A 45 2.42 -1.11 -10.59
N LYS A 46 2.84 -1.81 -9.54
CA LYS A 46 3.43 -3.16 -9.59
C LYS A 46 2.39 -4.26 -9.39
N GLY A 47 1.12 -3.90 -9.20
CA GLY A 47 0.03 -4.85 -8.99
C GLY A 47 -0.11 -5.33 -7.55
N ASN A 48 0.57 -4.71 -6.58
CA ASN A 48 0.33 -5.03 -5.17
C ASN A 48 -0.99 -4.37 -4.73
N ILE A 49 -1.81 -5.14 -3.99
CA ILE A 49 -3.09 -4.70 -3.44
C ILE A 49 -3.06 -4.99 -1.95
N GLU A 50 -3.33 -3.97 -1.14
CA GLU A 50 -3.30 -4.08 0.31
C GLU A 50 -4.56 -3.51 0.95
N ILE A 51 -5.04 -4.19 1.99
CA ILE A 51 -6.15 -3.75 2.84
C ILE A 51 -5.53 -3.10 4.08
N LEU A 52 -5.80 -1.82 4.28
CA LEU A 52 -5.29 -1.04 5.39
C LEU A 52 -6.44 -0.65 6.32
N GLU A 53 -6.17 -0.61 7.62
CA GLU A 53 -7.09 -0.12 8.64
C GLU A 53 -6.47 1.12 9.30
N MET A 54 -7.24 2.21 9.35
CA MET A 54 -6.86 3.41 10.08
C MET A 54 -7.12 3.18 11.56
N VAL A 55 -6.10 3.40 12.39
CA VAL A 55 -6.12 3.31 13.86
C VAL A 55 -5.72 4.63 14.48
#